data_AF-A0A7V8N2X9-F1
#
_entry.id   AF-A0A7V8N2X9-F1
#
_cell.length_a   1.000
_cell.length_b   1.000
_cell.length_c   1.000
_cell.angle_alpha   90.00
_cell.angle_beta   90.00
_cell.angle_gamma   90.00
#
_symmetry.space_group_name_H-M   'P 1'
#
loop_
_entity.id
_entity.type
_entity.pdbx_description
1 polymer ?
#
loop_
_entity_poly.entity_id
_entity_poly.type
_entity_poly.pdbx_seq_one_letter_code
_entity_poly.pdbx_strand_id
1 'polypeptide(L)' 'EQYHWPIKGRNKFYQSLRTASSTIKGMETIRGIYKKNRTNGTLFGLSMCTEIKVLMGITA' A
#
# COMPACT_ATOMS: atom_id res chain seq x y z
N GLU A 1 -12.32 -7.16 -32.50
CA GLU A 1 -12.84 -7.74 -31.23
C GLU A 1 -12.26 -6.91 -30.09
N GLN A 2 -13.07 -6.02 -29.49
CA GLN A 2 -12.60 -5.13 -28.45
C GLN A 2 -12.67 -5.87 -27.12
N TYR A 3 -11.56 -5.95 -26.39
CA TYR A 3 -11.54 -6.57 -25.05
C TYR A 3 -12.51 -5.81 -24.13
N HIS A 4 -13.69 -6.40 -23.91
CA HIS A 4 -14.67 -5.96 -22.92
C HIS A 4 -14.22 -6.38 -21.52
N TRP A 5 -13.05 -5.93 -21.09
CA TRP A 5 -12.68 -6.12 -19.70
C TRP A 5 -13.70 -5.35 -18.84
N PRO A 6 -14.42 -6.02 -17.92
CA PRO A 6 -15.34 -5.32 -17.05
C PRO A 6 -14.52 -4.36 -16.19
N ILE A 7 -14.76 -3.06 -16.37
CA ILE A 7 -14.17 -2.03 -15.52
C ILE A 7 -14.66 -2.30 -14.11
N LYS A 8 -13.78 -2.90 -13.29
CA LYS A 8 -14.07 -3.27 -11.90
C LYS A 8 -14.63 -2.03 -11.20
N GLY A 9 -15.88 -2.12 -10.74
CA GLY A 9 -16.64 -0.98 -10.22
C GLY A 9 -15.84 -0.18 -9.20
N ARG A 10 -15.91 1.15 -9.28
CA ARG A 10 -15.15 2.03 -8.39
C ARG A 10 -15.63 1.79 -6.95
N ASN A 11 -14.72 1.38 -6.07
CA ASN A 11 -15.04 1.15 -4.66
C ASN A 11 -15.49 2.46 -4.00
N LYS A 12 -16.71 2.47 -3.44
CA LYS A 12 -17.37 3.68 -2.89
C LYS A 12 -16.55 4.37 -1.78
N PHE A 13 -15.69 3.61 -1.09
CA PHE A 13 -14.81 4.15 -0.05
C PHE A 13 -13.77 5.15 -0.58
N TYR A 14 -13.33 5.05 -1.84
CA TYR A 14 -12.35 5.97 -2.44
C TYR A 14 -12.98 7.15 -3.18
N GLN A 15 -14.28 7.41 -2.98
CA GLN A 15 -15.01 8.41 -3.74
C GLN A 15 -14.62 9.86 -3.37
N SER A 16 -14.03 10.07 -2.20
CA SER A 16 -13.51 11.40 -1.80
C SER A 16 -12.02 11.54 -2.17
N LEU A 17 -11.63 12.73 -2.64
CA LEU A 17 -10.22 13.05 -2.92
C LEU A 17 -9.32 12.88 -1.68
N ARG A 18 -9.85 13.19 -0.49
CA ARG A 18 -9.14 13.03 0.79
C ARG A 18 -8.84 11.56 1.10
N THR A 19 -9.83 10.69 0.94
CA THR A 19 -9.67 9.25 1.18
C THR A 19 -8.76 8.64 0.11
N ALA A 20 -8.99 8.96 -1.17
CA ALA A 20 -8.15 8.50 -2.26
C ALA A 20 -6.68 8.94 -2.10
N SER A 21 -6.44 10.20 -1.74
CA SER A 21 -5.09 10.73 -1.48
C SER A 21 -4.40 9.98 -0.33
N SER A 22 -5.11 9.72 0.77
CA SER A 22 -4.57 8.98 1.91
C SER A 22 -4.23 7.52 1.54
N THR A 23 -5.06 6.88 0.73
CA THR A 23 -4.82 5.51 0.23
C THR A 23 -3.66 5.44 -0.74
N ILE A 24 -3.55 6.39 -1.67
CA ILE A 24 -2.41 6.48 -2.60
C ILE A 24 -1.12 6.64 -1.79
N LYS A 25 -1.11 7.57 -0.82
CA LYS A 25 0.03 7.78 0.07
C LYS A 25 0.43 6.50 0.81
N GLY A 26 -0.54 5.77 1.37
CA GLY A 26 -0.30 4.48 2.04
C GLY A 26 0.29 3.42 1.10
N MET A 27 -0.24 3.31 -0.12
CA MET A 27 0.29 2.40 -1.14
C MET A 27 1.72 2.75 -1.57
N GLU A 28 2.04 4.04 -1.71
CA GLU A 28 3.40 4.48 -2.02
C GLU A 28 4.37 4.17 -0.89
N THR A 29 3.95 4.33 0.37
CA THR A 29 4.78 3.98 1.53
C THR A 29 5.04 2.48 1.60
N ILE A 30 4.02 1.63 1.43
CA ILE A 30 4.19 0.17 1.38
C ILE A 30 5.13 -0.23 0.23
N ARG A 31 4.99 0.39 -0.95
CA ARG A 31 5.86 0.15 -2.10
C ARG A 31 7.31 0.57 -1.83
N GLY A 32 7.53 1.70 -1.16
CA GLY A 32 8.84 2.18 -0.76
C GLY A 32 9.53 1.23 0.23
N ILE A 33 8.79 0.77 1.24
CA ILE A 33 9.25 -0.23 2.22
C ILE A 33 9.59 -1.54 1.52
N TYR A 34 8.72 -2.04 0.64
CA TYR A 34 8.97 -3.26 -0.13
C TYR A 34 10.28 -3.17 -0.95
N LYS A 35 10.48 -2.05 -1.66
CA LYS A 35 11.68 -1.85 -2.48
C LYS A 35 12.94 -1.83 -1.62
N LYS A 36 12.90 -1.12 -0.49
CA LYS A 36 14.02 -0.99 0.46
C LYS A 36 14.40 -2.35 1.08
N ASN A 37 13.39 -3.15 1.46
CA ASN A 37 13.62 -4.49 2.03
C ASN A 37 14.16 -5.48 0.99
N ARG A 38 13.77 -5.36 -0.29
CA ARG A 38 14.32 -6.17 -1.38
C ARG A 38 15.82 -5.95 -1.58
N THR A 39 16.30 -4.72 -1.51
CA THR A 39 17.74 -4.41 -1.61
C THR A 39 18.52 -4.85 -0.39
N ASN A 40 17.90 -4.87 0.79
CA ASN A 40 18.56 -5.16 2.05
C ASN A 40 18.55 -6.65 2.43
N GLY A 41 18.02 -7.53 1.58
CA GLY A 41 17.95 -8.99 1.82
C GLY A 41 17.20 -9.39 3.09
N THR A 42 16.43 -8.47 3.69
CA THR A 42 15.81 -8.67 5.00
C THR A 42 14.51 -9.45 4.87
N LEU A 43 14.32 -10.43 5.76
CA LEU A 43 13.25 -11.42 5.70
C LEU A 43 11.87 -10.73 5.69
N PHE A 44 11.19 -10.92 4.57
CA PHE A 44 9.96 -10.29 4.06
C PHE A 44 8.80 -10.09 5.05
N GLY A 45 8.79 -10.78 6.19
CA GLY A 45 7.67 -10.79 7.14
C GLY A 45 7.87 -9.93 8.40
N LEU A 46 9.06 -9.89 8.99
CA LEU A 46 9.26 -9.26 10.31
C LEU A 46 9.63 -7.79 10.19
N SER A 47 10.51 -7.43 9.27
CA SER A 47 10.93 -6.04 9.07
C SER A 47 9.79 -5.18 8.52
N MET A 48 9.04 -5.70 7.53
CA MET A 48 7.89 -4.99 6.94
C MET A 48 6.79 -4.76 7.98
N CYS A 49 6.40 -5.78 8.74
CA CYS A 49 5.40 -5.61 9.79
C CYS A 49 5.83 -4.60 10.85
N THR A 50 7.13 -4.56 11.18
CA THR A 50 7.68 -3.60 12.14
C THR A 50 7.69 -2.19 11.58
N GLU A 51 8.15 -1.99 10.33
CA GLU A 51 8.12 -0.68 9.67
C GLU A 51 6.69 -0.16 9.48
N ILE A 52 5.72 -1.03 9.18
CA ILE A 52 4.30 -0.66 9.08
C ILE A 52 3.72 -0.32 10.48
N LYS A 53 4.04 -1.10 11.51
CA LYS A 53 3.60 -0.81 12.89
C LYS A 53 4.13 0.53 13.40
N VAL A 54 5.42 0.80 13.15
CA VAL A 54 6.07 2.08 13.46
C VAL A 54 5.41 3.24 12.70
N LEU A 55 5.13 3.06 11.40
CA LEU A 55 4.43 4.06 10.60
C LEU A 55 3.00 4.33 11.09
N MET A 56 2.30 3.28 11.53
CA MET A 56 0.94 3.38 12.06
C MET A 56 0.90 3.88 13.52
N GLY A 57 2.06 4.19 14.12
CA GLY A 57 2.15 4.63 15.52
C GLY A 57 1.73 3.55 16.53
N ILE A 58 1.63 2.30 16.07
CA ILE A 58 1.38 1.14 16.91
C ILE A 58 2.76 0.71 17.40
N THR A 59 3.24 1.38 18.45
CA THR A 59 4.47 0.98 19.14
C THR A 59 4.30 -0.46 19.61
N ALA A 60 5.24 -1.33 19.21
CA ALA A 60 5.32 -2.70 19.71
C ALA A 60 5.69 -2.73 21.20
#